data_AF-A0A191ZHP4-F1
#
_entry.id   AF-A0A191ZHP4-F1
#
_cell.length_a   1.000
_cell.length_b   1.000
_cell.length_c   1.000
_cell.angle_alpha   90.00
_cell.angle_beta   90.00
_cell.angle_gamma   90.00
#
_symmetry.space_group_name_H-M   'P 1'
#
loop_
_entity.id
_entity.type
_entity.pdbx_description
1 polymer ?
#
loop_
_entity_poly.entity_id
_entity_poly.type
_entity_poly.pdbx_seq_one_letter_code
_entity_poly.pdbx_strand_id
1 'polypeptide(L)'
;MNLPPLQHPPGQIPSTAPQGLVDILWPEPASITQHLGAILTQQGRDHGVWWLAASVLLILAGLLVFRVWQDRHGIILRWRLQRLRRLLDRPQANRYTPAQLSAAAMWALARYFGMRPALQRPLLPTHWQPLVRQLDALRFGPDSADGAALQGLLCTMQTLSRLRRPEASC
;
A
#
# COMPACT_ATOMS: atom_id res chain seq x y z
N MET A 1 -42.62 61.49 -17.21
CA MET A 1 -42.64 62.39 -16.04
C MET A 1 -41.34 62.18 -15.28
N ASN A 2 -40.44 63.16 -15.31
CA ASN A 2 -39.17 63.12 -14.57
C ASN A 2 -39.43 63.49 -13.11
N LEU A 3 -39.06 62.62 -12.17
CA LEU A 3 -39.04 62.97 -10.75
C LEU A 3 -37.78 63.80 -10.46
N PRO A 4 -37.89 64.90 -9.71
CA PRO A 4 -36.75 65.76 -9.42
C PRO A 4 -35.75 65.04 -8.50
N PRO A 5 -34.44 65.31 -8.62
CA PRO A 5 -33.45 64.75 -7.71
C PRO A 5 -33.65 65.36 -6.31
N LEU A 6 -33.82 64.49 -5.32
CA LEU A 6 -33.84 64.84 -3.90
C LEU A 6 -32.46 65.32 -3.47
N GLN A 7 -32.20 66.62 -3.61
CA GLN A 7 -31.04 67.27 -2.98
C GLN A 7 -31.41 67.69 -1.56
N HIS A 8 -30.64 67.24 -0.58
CA HIS A 8 -30.76 67.66 0.82
C HIS A 8 -29.45 68.40 1.22
N PRO A 9 -29.54 69.50 1.97
CA PRO A 9 -28.37 70.24 2.42
C PRO A 9 -27.58 69.44 3.47
N PRO A 10 -26.24 69.60 3.52
CA PRO A 10 -25.39 68.84 4.43
C PRO A 10 -25.62 69.26 5.89
N GLY A 11 -25.91 68.30 6.76
CA GLY A 11 -25.92 68.48 8.22
C GLY A 11 -27.21 68.12 8.96
N GLN A 12 -28.26 67.65 8.29
CA GLN A 12 -29.47 67.14 8.95
C GLN A 12 -29.61 65.63 8.74
N ILE A 13 -29.77 64.90 9.85
CA ILE A 13 -30.09 63.47 9.83
C ILE A 13 -31.58 63.35 9.49
N PRO A 14 -31.98 62.59 8.44
CA PRO A 14 -33.38 62.45 8.08
C PRO A 14 -34.14 61.72 9.20
N SER A 15 -35.19 62.34 9.74
CA SER A 15 -36.07 61.74 10.77
C SER A 15 -36.97 60.62 10.23
N THR A 16 -36.90 60.33 8.93
CA THR A 16 -37.70 59.32 8.23
C THR A 16 -36.83 58.54 7.24
N ALA A 17 -35.91 57.73 7.77
CA ALA A 17 -35.34 56.65 6.96
C ALA A 17 -36.37 55.50 6.90
N PRO A 18 -36.80 55.03 5.72
CA PRO A 18 -37.62 53.83 5.63
C PRO A 18 -36.84 52.65 6.23
N GLN A 19 -37.44 52.00 7.23
CA GLN A 19 -36.92 50.77 7.83
C GLN A 19 -36.84 49.70 6.74
N GLY A 20 -35.65 49.48 6.16
CA GLY A 20 -35.48 48.44 5.15
C GLY A 20 -34.32 48.58 4.15
N LEU A 21 -33.44 49.59 4.28
CA LEU A 21 -32.27 49.74 3.40
C LEU A 21 -30.95 49.71 4.15
N VAL A 22 -30.88 48.88 5.19
CA VAL A 22 -29.61 48.42 5.79
C VAL A 22 -29.53 46.92 5.64
N ASP A 23 -29.91 46.39 4.47
CA ASP A 23 -29.46 45.06 4.07
C ASP A 23 -28.04 45.21 3.53
N ILE A 24 -27.10 45.21 4.48
CA ILE A 24 -25.97 44.30 4.50
C ILE A 24 -25.36 44.12 3.10
N LEU A 25 -24.56 45.10 2.66
CA LEU A 25 -23.51 44.86 1.68
C LEU A 25 -22.36 44.12 2.39
N TRP A 26 -22.64 42.94 2.97
CA TRP A 26 -21.58 42.02 3.34
C TRP A 26 -21.14 41.38 2.04
N PRO A 27 -19.88 41.54 1.60
CA PRO A 27 -19.39 40.68 0.53
C PRO A 27 -19.59 39.24 0.99
N GLU A 28 -20.26 38.42 0.18
CA GLU A 28 -20.34 36.98 0.44
C GLU A 28 -18.93 36.49 0.80
N PRO A 29 -18.76 35.76 1.92
CA PRO A 29 -17.44 35.24 2.26
C PRO A 29 -16.98 34.40 1.07
N ALA A 30 -15.86 34.82 0.47
CA ALA A 30 -15.29 34.14 -0.68
C ALA A 30 -15.26 32.65 -0.38
N SER A 31 -15.97 31.88 -1.21
CA SER A 31 -16.06 30.44 -1.03
C SER A 31 -14.65 29.85 -0.97
N ILE A 32 -14.43 28.84 -0.11
CA ILE A 32 -13.12 28.21 0.12
C ILE A 32 -12.44 27.82 -1.22
N THR A 33 -13.24 27.49 -2.23
CA THR A 33 -12.84 27.20 -3.61
C THR A 33 -12.25 28.40 -4.36
N GLN A 34 -12.74 29.62 -4.16
CA GLN A 34 -12.19 30.84 -4.74
C GLN A 34 -10.84 31.23 -4.11
N HIS A 35 -10.69 31.05 -2.79
CA HIS A 35 -9.40 31.24 -2.12
C HIS A 35 -8.38 30.17 -2.51
N LEU A 36 -8.79 28.90 -2.65
CA LEU A 36 -7.94 27.83 -3.16
C LEU A 36 -7.47 28.11 -4.60
N GLY A 37 -8.37 28.55 -5.49
CA GLY A 37 -8.04 28.90 -6.87
C GLY A 37 -7.04 30.06 -6.98
N ALA A 38 -7.19 31.10 -6.15
CA ALA A 38 -6.27 32.23 -6.12
C ALA A 38 -4.88 31.84 -5.57
N ILE A 39 -4.81 31.00 -4.52
CA ILE A 39 -3.55 30.53 -3.94
C ILE A 39 -2.79 29.61 -4.92
N LEU A 40 -3.50 28.70 -5.59
CA LEU A 40 -2.92 27.78 -6.58
C LEU A 40 -2.40 28.52 -7.83
N THR A 41 -3.11 29.56 -8.30
CA THR A 41 -2.69 30.33 -9.47
C THR A 41 -1.54 31.29 -9.16
N GLN A 42 -1.44 31.81 -7.93
CA GLN A 42 -0.35 32.69 -7.52
C GLN A 42 0.94 31.91 -7.18
N GLN A 43 0.87 30.71 -6.58
CA GLN A 43 2.04 29.85 -6.38
C GLN A 43 2.50 29.11 -7.65
N GLY A 44 1.59 28.89 -8.60
CA GLY A 44 1.90 28.21 -9.87
C GLY A 44 2.85 29.00 -10.79
N ARG A 45 2.88 30.34 -10.67
CA ARG A 45 3.73 31.20 -11.51
C ARG A 45 5.21 31.14 -11.15
N ASP A 46 5.54 31.04 -9.86
CA ASP A 46 6.94 31.04 -9.42
C ASP A 46 7.51 29.63 -9.22
N HIS A 47 6.67 28.62 -9.00
CA HIS A 47 7.12 27.26 -8.58
C HIS A 47 6.54 26.12 -9.44
N GLY A 48 6.08 26.41 -10.66
CA GLY A 48 5.46 25.41 -11.55
C GLY A 48 6.32 24.14 -11.76
N VAL A 49 7.65 24.29 -11.81
CA VAL A 49 8.59 23.16 -11.93
C VAL A 49 8.60 22.28 -10.67
N TRP A 50 8.50 22.87 -9.48
CA TRP A 50 8.46 22.13 -8.21
C TRP A 50 7.15 21.34 -8.04
N TRP A 51 6.02 21.91 -8.47
CA TRP A 51 4.74 21.20 -8.48
C TRP A 51 4.72 20.03 -9.46
N LEU A 52 5.33 20.20 -10.64
CA LEU A 52 5.53 19.09 -11.58
C LEU A 52 6.45 18.01 -11.00
N ALA A 53 7.56 18.39 -10.38
CA ALA A 53 8.46 17.43 -9.73
C ALA A 53 7.77 16.68 -8.57
N ALA A 54 7.03 17.39 -7.71
CA ALA A 54 6.31 16.81 -6.59
C ALA A 54 5.20 15.85 -7.04
N SER A 55 4.45 16.20 -8.09
CA SER A 55 3.41 15.34 -8.65
C SER A 55 3.98 14.07 -9.30
N VAL A 56 5.08 14.18 -10.07
CA VAL A 56 5.80 13.01 -10.60
C VAL A 56 6.29 12.10 -9.47
N LEU A 57 6.85 12.68 -8.41
CA LEU A 57 7.36 11.92 -7.27
C LEU A 57 6.23 11.20 -6.52
N LEU A 58 5.07 11.86 -6.35
CA LEU A 58 3.86 11.24 -5.81
C LEU A 58 3.34 10.08 -6.67
N ILE A 59 3.35 10.24 -7.99
CA ILE A 59 2.95 9.16 -8.92
C ILE A 59 3.91 7.97 -8.80
N LEU A 60 5.22 8.22 -8.78
CA LEU A 60 6.23 7.16 -8.59
C LEU A 60 6.08 6.47 -7.23
N ALA A 61 5.85 7.23 -6.16
CA ALA A 61 5.59 6.69 -4.83
C ALA A 61 4.31 5.83 -4.82
N GLY A 62 3.24 6.31 -5.46
CA GLY A 62 1.98 5.57 -5.62
C GLY A 62 2.17 4.27 -6.40
N LEU A 63 2.92 4.30 -7.50
CA LEU A 63 3.26 3.11 -8.29
C LEU A 63 4.09 2.11 -7.48
N LEU A 64 5.04 2.59 -6.68
CA LEU A 64 5.87 1.73 -5.83
C LEU A 64 5.02 1.08 -4.73
N VAL A 65 4.16 1.84 -4.05
CA VAL A 65 3.22 1.33 -3.05
C VAL A 65 2.25 0.32 -3.67
N PHE A 66 1.74 0.61 -4.87
CA PHE A 66 0.85 -0.28 -5.61
C PHE A 66 1.57 -1.59 -6.00
N ARG A 67 2.81 -1.52 -6.46
CA ARG A 67 3.62 -2.70 -6.78
C ARG A 67 3.93 -3.55 -5.54
N VAL A 68 4.15 -2.90 -4.40
CA VAL A 68 4.32 -3.54 -3.09
C VAL A 68 2.99 -4.06 -2.53
N TRP A 69 1.85 -3.51 -2.98
CA TRP A 69 0.49 -3.97 -2.64
C TRP A 69 0.04 -5.21 -3.44
N GLN A 70 0.34 -5.21 -4.73
CA GLN A 70 0.62 -6.44 -5.47
C GLN A 70 1.81 -7.14 -4.78
N ASP A 71 2.29 -8.34 -5.04
CA ASP A 71 3.42 -8.96 -4.29
C ASP A 71 3.42 -8.98 -2.71
N ARG A 72 2.43 -8.45 -1.97
CA ARG A 72 2.36 -8.54 -0.49
C ARG A 72 2.51 -9.98 0.00
N HIS A 73 1.85 -10.90 -0.70
CA HIS A 73 1.92 -12.33 -0.42
C HIS A 73 3.34 -12.89 -0.63
N GLY A 74 4.05 -12.44 -1.67
CA GLY A 74 5.44 -12.83 -1.92
C GLY A 74 6.39 -12.27 -0.88
N ILE A 75 6.22 -11.01 -0.48
CA ILE A 75 6.99 -10.38 0.60
C ILE A 75 6.82 -11.17 1.91
N ILE A 76 5.57 -11.48 2.28
CA ILE A 76 5.26 -12.25 3.50
C ILE A 76 5.88 -13.65 3.43
N LEU A 77 5.78 -14.36 2.30
CA LEU A 77 6.39 -15.67 2.13
C LEU A 77 7.91 -15.58 2.30
N ARG A 78 8.58 -14.66 1.60
CA ARG A 78 10.04 -14.47 1.67
C ARG A 78 10.50 -14.17 3.10
N TRP A 79 9.77 -13.31 3.80
CA TRP A 79 10.07 -13.01 5.21
C TRP A 79 9.92 -14.24 6.10
N ARG A 80 8.87 -15.05 5.91
CA ARG A 80 8.67 -16.31 6.65
C ARG A 80 9.78 -17.32 6.38
N LEU A 81 10.13 -17.54 5.10
CA LEU A 81 11.21 -18.45 4.72
C LEU A 81 12.56 -17.99 5.29
N GLN A 82 12.87 -16.69 5.23
CA GLN A 82 14.09 -16.13 5.82
C GLN A 82 14.09 -16.29 7.35
N ARG A 83 12.95 -16.10 8.01
CA ARG A 83 12.83 -16.32 9.45
C ARG A 83 13.10 -17.78 9.81
N LEU A 84 12.55 -18.74 9.07
CA LEU A 84 12.80 -20.17 9.28
C LEU A 84 14.28 -20.52 9.08
N ARG A 85 14.92 -19.97 8.05
CA ARG A 85 16.36 -20.14 7.83
C ARG A 85 17.20 -19.61 8.99
N ARG A 86 16.89 -18.42 9.52
CA ARG A 86 17.58 -17.87 10.70
C ARG A 86 17.38 -18.71 11.97
N LEU A 87 16.29 -19.48 12.05
CA LEU A 87 16.07 -20.40 13.18
C LEU A 87 16.94 -21.65 13.08
N LEU A 88 17.27 -22.11 11.87
CA LEU A 88 18.23 -23.18 11.63
C LEU A 88 19.66 -22.75 11.97
N ASP A 89 20.04 -21.52 11.62
CA ASP A 89 21.42 -21.02 11.81
C ASP A 89 21.78 -20.70 13.27
N ARG A 90 20.80 -20.62 14.19
CA ARG A 90 21.07 -20.24 15.57
C ARG A 90 21.56 -21.45 16.38
N PRO A 91 22.52 -21.27 17.31
CA PRO A 91 22.95 -22.34 18.23
C PRO A 91 21.83 -22.85 19.16
N GLN A 92 20.72 -22.09 19.27
CA GLN A 92 19.48 -22.51 19.90
C GLN A 92 18.59 -23.40 19.00
N ALA A 93 19.10 -23.85 17.84
CA ALA A 93 18.42 -24.80 16.94
C ALA A 93 17.97 -26.08 17.65
N ASN A 94 18.55 -26.40 18.82
CA ASN A 94 18.04 -27.47 19.70
C ASN A 94 16.59 -27.30 20.17
N ARG A 95 15.96 -26.12 20.02
CA ARG A 95 14.56 -25.92 20.40
C ARG A 95 13.55 -26.34 19.32
N TYR A 96 13.97 -26.37 18.05
CA TYR A 96 13.07 -26.65 16.93
C TYR A 96 13.67 -27.73 16.03
N THR A 97 12.94 -28.83 15.86
CA THR A 97 13.39 -29.88 14.94
C THR A 97 13.21 -29.44 13.49
N PRO A 98 14.05 -29.90 12.55
CA PRO A 98 13.87 -29.59 11.13
C PRO A 98 12.48 -30.00 10.60
N ALA A 99 11.90 -31.08 11.14
CA ALA A 99 10.52 -31.49 10.86
C ALA A 99 9.45 -30.45 11.27
N GLN A 100 9.63 -29.74 12.38
CA GLN A 100 8.72 -28.64 12.77
C GLN A 100 8.88 -27.43 11.83
N LEU A 101 10.12 -27.13 11.43
CA LEU A 101 10.41 -26.02 10.53
C LEU A 101 9.92 -26.30 9.11
N SER A 102 10.00 -27.55 8.63
CA SER A 102 9.45 -27.97 7.35
C SER A 102 7.91 -27.94 7.35
N ALA A 103 7.25 -28.31 8.45
CA ALA A 103 5.81 -28.13 8.61
C ALA A 103 5.40 -26.64 8.58
N ALA A 104 6.16 -25.77 9.25
CA ALA A 104 5.93 -24.32 9.21
C ALA A 104 6.14 -23.73 7.80
N ALA A 105 7.14 -24.22 7.06
CA ALA A 105 7.36 -23.86 5.66
C ALA A 105 6.18 -24.29 4.77
N MET A 106 5.67 -25.52 4.97
CA MET A 106 4.51 -26.04 4.24
C MET A 106 3.27 -25.17 4.47
N TRP A 107 3.03 -24.76 5.72
CA TRP A 107 1.91 -23.86 6.05
C TRP A 107 2.07 -22.46 5.42
N ALA A 108 3.31 -21.94 5.37
CA ALA A 108 3.59 -20.68 4.70
C ALA A 108 3.29 -20.77 3.19
N LEU A 109 3.63 -21.88 2.54
CA LEU A 109 3.32 -22.14 1.14
C LEU A 109 1.82 -22.27 0.90
N ALA A 110 1.10 -23.04 1.74
CA ALA A 110 -0.36 -23.15 1.67
C ALA A 110 -1.03 -21.78 1.72
N ARG A 111 -0.56 -20.89 2.60
CA ARG A 111 -1.08 -19.51 2.68
C ARG A 111 -0.68 -18.64 1.48
N TYR A 112 0.49 -18.87 0.88
CA TYR A 112 0.95 -18.14 -0.30
C TYR A 112 0.13 -18.49 -1.55
N PHE A 113 -0.16 -19.78 -1.75
CA PHE A 113 -0.97 -20.27 -2.88
C PHE A 113 -2.48 -20.20 -2.63
N GLY A 114 -2.92 -19.72 -1.46
CA GLY A 114 -4.35 -19.68 -1.11
C GLY A 114 -4.99 -21.05 -0.84
N MET A 115 -4.18 -22.11 -0.74
CA MET A 115 -4.63 -23.49 -0.50
C MET A 115 -4.64 -23.78 1.00
N ARG A 116 -5.79 -23.54 1.66
CA ARG A 116 -6.00 -23.87 3.07
C ARG A 116 -7.03 -25.00 3.21
N PRO A 117 -6.92 -25.87 4.23
CA PRO A 117 -5.94 -25.86 5.34
C PRO A 117 -4.58 -26.51 4.97
N ALA A 118 -4.51 -27.24 3.86
CA ALA A 118 -3.32 -27.96 3.41
C ALA A 118 -3.00 -27.66 1.94
N LEU A 119 -1.73 -27.81 1.58
CA LEU A 119 -1.24 -27.56 0.24
C LEU A 119 -1.64 -28.71 -0.71
N GLN A 120 -2.34 -28.38 -1.80
CA GLN A 120 -2.75 -29.35 -2.80
C GLN A 120 -1.64 -29.50 -3.86
N ARG A 121 -0.85 -30.56 -3.72
CA ARG A 121 0.30 -30.86 -4.59
C ARG A 121 0.01 -30.83 -6.11
N PRO A 122 -1.09 -31.40 -6.62
CA PRO A 122 -1.35 -31.38 -8.07
C PRO A 122 -1.71 -29.99 -8.60
N LEU A 123 -2.20 -29.08 -7.74
CA LEU A 123 -2.58 -27.73 -8.13
C LEU A 123 -1.41 -26.73 -8.07
N LEU A 124 -0.26 -27.16 -7.57
CA LEU A 124 0.93 -26.33 -7.56
C LEU A 124 1.47 -26.13 -8.98
N PRO A 125 2.04 -24.96 -9.28
CA PRO A 125 2.82 -24.78 -10.49
C PRO A 125 3.92 -25.85 -10.61
N THR A 126 4.18 -26.33 -11.81
CA THR A 126 5.12 -27.43 -12.09
C THR A 126 6.51 -27.22 -11.49
N HIS A 127 6.99 -25.97 -11.46
CA HIS A 127 8.28 -25.62 -10.86
C HIS A 127 8.30 -25.69 -9.31
N TRP A 128 7.15 -25.64 -8.63
CA TRP A 128 7.05 -25.76 -7.18
C TRP A 128 6.85 -27.20 -6.70
N GLN A 129 6.24 -28.05 -7.51
CA GLN A 129 5.99 -29.46 -7.18
C GLN A 129 7.25 -30.22 -6.68
N PRO A 130 8.42 -30.17 -7.35
CA PRO A 130 9.60 -30.90 -6.87
C PRO A 130 10.11 -30.39 -5.52
N LEU A 131 10.07 -29.07 -5.29
CA LEU A 131 10.51 -28.49 -4.01
C LEU A 131 9.61 -28.92 -2.85
N VAL A 132 8.30 -29.00 -3.09
CA VAL A 132 7.34 -29.46 -2.08
C VAL A 132 7.52 -30.95 -1.79
N ARG A 133 7.82 -31.77 -2.80
CA ARG A 133 8.16 -33.17 -2.58
C ARG A 133 9.44 -33.34 -1.75
N GLN A 134 10.48 -32.53 -2.02
CA GLN A 134 11.70 -32.52 -1.21
C GLN A 134 11.42 -32.07 0.23
N LEU A 135 10.54 -31.08 0.42
CA LEU A 135 10.11 -30.64 1.74
C LEU A 135 9.35 -31.74 2.50
N ASP A 136 8.51 -32.50 1.81
CA ASP A 136 7.80 -33.66 2.37
C ASP A 136 8.79 -34.78 2.75
N ALA A 137 9.79 -35.05 1.91
CA ALA A 137 10.85 -36.03 2.21
C ALA A 137 11.65 -35.62 3.46
N LEU A 138 12.00 -34.34 3.60
CA LEU A 138 12.65 -33.81 4.82
C LEU A 138 11.73 -33.75 6.04
N ARG A 139 10.41 -33.88 5.86
CA ARG A 139 9.45 -33.87 6.97
C ARG A 139 9.15 -35.27 7.50
N PHE A 140 9.02 -36.24 6.61
CA PHE A 140 8.55 -37.59 6.93
C PHE A 140 9.55 -38.69 6.62
N GLY A 141 10.62 -38.38 5.90
CA GLY A 141 11.64 -39.32 5.48
C GLY A 141 12.76 -39.53 6.50
N PRO A 142 13.70 -40.44 6.18
CA PRO A 142 14.83 -40.75 7.03
C PRO A 142 15.77 -39.56 7.26
N ASP A 143 15.82 -38.63 6.30
CA ASP A 143 16.66 -37.42 6.34
C ASP A 143 16.00 -36.26 7.11
N SER A 144 14.99 -36.54 7.95
CA SER A 144 14.22 -35.53 8.68
C SER A 144 15.00 -34.69 9.70
N ALA A 145 16.24 -35.08 9.99
CA ALA A 145 17.18 -34.35 10.85
C ALA A 145 18.18 -33.48 10.07
N ASP A 146 18.21 -33.54 8.73
CA ASP A 146 19.18 -32.79 7.93
C ASP A 146 18.79 -31.31 7.80
N GLY A 147 19.29 -30.51 8.74
CA GLY A 147 19.12 -29.06 8.76
C GLY A 147 19.78 -28.35 7.58
N ALA A 148 20.87 -28.89 7.03
CA ALA A 148 21.59 -28.29 5.90
C ALA A 148 20.80 -28.46 4.60
N ALA A 149 20.26 -29.66 4.36
CA ALA A 149 19.36 -29.91 3.23
C ALA A 149 18.11 -29.02 3.30
N LEU A 150 17.50 -28.88 4.48
CA LEU A 150 16.36 -27.97 4.68
C LEU A 150 16.74 -26.52 4.41
N GLN A 151 17.91 -26.08 4.85
CA GLN A 151 18.40 -24.72 4.63
C GLN A 151 18.57 -24.41 3.13
N GLY A 152 19.20 -25.34 2.39
CA GLY A 152 19.36 -25.25 0.94
C GLY A 152 18.01 -25.17 0.23
N LEU A 153 17.05 -26.01 0.63
CA LEU A 153 15.71 -26.02 0.06
C LEU A 153 14.96 -24.70 0.30
N LEU A 154 14.99 -24.18 1.53
CA LEU A 154 14.37 -22.90 1.88
C LEU A 154 14.99 -21.74 1.08
N CYS A 155 16.30 -21.78 0.82
CA CYS A 155 16.99 -20.82 -0.03
C CYS A 155 16.46 -20.87 -1.47
N THR A 156 16.36 -22.06 -2.06
CA THR A 156 15.84 -22.26 -3.42
C THR A 156 14.39 -21.78 -3.55
N MET A 157 13.53 -22.10 -2.60
CA MET A 157 12.15 -21.60 -2.55
C MET A 157 12.08 -20.08 -2.45
N GLN A 158 12.97 -19.45 -1.65
CA GLN A 158 13.02 -18.00 -1.54
C GLN A 158 13.42 -17.35 -2.87
N THR A 159 14.38 -17.92 -3.59
CA THR A 159 14.81 -17.44 -4.91
C THR A 159 13.69 -17.58 -5.95
N LEU A 160 13.02 -18.74 -5.99
CA LEU A 160 11.90 -18.96 -6.91
C LEU A 160 10.70 -18.05 -6.65
N SER A 161 10.40 -17.73 -5.39
CA SER A 161 9.35 -16.76 -5.05
C SER A 161 9.59 -15.33 -5.54
N ARG A 162 10.80 -15.03 -6.06
CA ARG A 162 11.13 -13.73 -6.68
C ARG A 162 10.94 -13.74 -8.20
N LEU A 163 10.95 -14.91 -8.83
CA LEU A 163 11.04 -15.04 -10.29
C LEU A 163 9.70 -14.89 -11.01
N ARG A 164 8.55 -15.18 -10.39
CA ARG A 164 7.22 -14.81 -10.91
C ARG A 164 6.13 -15.09 -9.87
N ARG A 165 5.08 -14.24 -9.84
CA ARG A 165 3.77 -14.62 -9.29
C ARG A 165 3.25 -15.82 -10.10
N PRO A 166 2.59 -16.82 -9.49
CA PRO A 166 1.78 -17.74 -10.27
C PRO A 166 0.79 -16.89 -11.07
N GLU A 167 0.82 -17.05 -12.39
CA GLU A 167 -0.13 -16.45 -13.30
C GLU A 167 -1.53 -16.78 -12.77
N ALA A 168 -2.23 -15.77 -12.28
CA ALA A 168 -3.63 -15.89 -11.94
C ALA A 168 -4.37 -15.95 -13.27
N SER A 169 -4.44 -17.14 -13.84
CA SER A 169 -5.35 -17.47 -14.92
C SER A 169 -6.72 -17.68 -14.29
N CYS A 170 -7.58 -16.68 -14.40
CA CYS A 170 -9.03 -16.75 -14.57
C CYS A 170 -9.50 -15.39 -15.08
#